data_AF-A0A436RVX7-F1
#
_entry.id   AF-A0A436RVX7-F1
#
_cell.length_a   1.000
_cell.length_b   1.000
_cell.length_c   1.000
_cell.angle_alpha   90.00
_cell.angle_beta   90.00
_cell.angle_gamma   90.00
#
_symmetry.space_group_name_H-M   'P 1'
#
loop_
_entity.id
_entity.type
_entity.pdbx_description
1 polymer ?
#
loop_
_entity_poly.entity_id
_entity_poly.type
_entity_poly.pdbx_seq_one_letter_code
_entity_poly.pdbx_strand_id
1 'polypeptide(L)'
;MSSFQRWAFGLTVPAALLTICLYVVPILQVLALSFTEPTFGFGNYVEMFGSAAIGRVVRTTMIVSAVTTVLTIVVSYVVAFALVHMRPAARRVALFMVMVPFWVSVLVRAFAWIT
;
A
#
# COMPACT_ATOMS: atom_id res chain seq x y z
N MET A 1 22.65 27.83 -9.43
CA MET A 1 22.34 26.75 -8.45
C MET A 1 23.15 27.03 -7.20
N SER A 2 22.49 27.26 -6.06
CA SER A 2 23.18 27.57 -4.80
C SER A 2 24.07 26.39 -4.40
N SER A 3 25.19 26.65 -3.70
CA SER A 3 26.11 25.61 -3.23
C SER A 3 25.40 24.49 -2.48
N PHE A 4 24.40 24.83 -1.65
CA PHE A 4 23.54 23.89 -0.92
C PHE A 4 22.84 22.86 -1.81
N GLN A 5 22.32 23.26 -2.99
CA GLN A 5 21.66 22.35 -3.93
C GLN A 5 22.61 21.27 -4.44
N ARG A 6 23.88 21.61 -4.71
CA ARG A 6 24.87 20.64 -5.22
C ARG A 6 25.21 19.58 -4.18
N TRP A 7 25.36 19.96 -2.92
CA TRP A 7 25.58 19.02 -1.81
C TRP A 7 24.34 18.17 -1.51
N ALA A 8 23.14 18.77 -1.55
CA ALA A 8 21.89 18.05 -1.39
C ALA A 8 21.70 16.99 -2.49
N PHE A 9 21.93 17.34 -3.77
CA PHE A 9 21.87 16.38 -4.87
C PHE A 9 22.98 15.32 -4.77
N GLY A 10 24.19 15.69 -4.36
CA GLY A 10 25.31 14.76 -4.18
C GLY A 10 25.05 13.65 -3.16
N LEU A 11 24.22 13.91 -2.14
CA LEU A 11 23.85 12.92 -1.10
C LEU A 11 22.53 12.19 -1.40
N THR A 12 21.54 12.90 -1.95
CA THR A 12 20.20 12.33 -2.19
C THR A 12 20.16 11.41 -3.40
N VAL A 13 20.91 11.70 -4.45
CA VAL A 13 20.95 10.86 -5.67
C VAL A 13 21.49 9.45 -5.40
N PRO A 14 22.65 9.25 -4.75
CA PRO A 14 23.14 7.89 -4.47
C PRO A 14 22.24 7.12 -3.50
N ALA A 15 21.65 7.80 -2.50
CA ALA A 15 20.71 7.18 -1.56
C ALA A 15 19.40 6.74 -2.25
N ALA A 16 18.85 7.58 -3.11
CA ALA A 16 17.66 7.26 -3.90
C ALA A 16 17.95 6.13 -4.89
N LEU A 17 19.09 6.18 -5.60
CA LEU A 17 19.49 5.16 -6.55
C LEU A 17 19.68 3.81 -5.88
N LEU A 18 20.35 3.76 -4.72
CA LEU A 18 20.52 2.53 -3.95
C LEU A 18 19.16 1.95 -3.50
N THR A 19 18.26 2.80 -2.98
CA THR A 19 16.92 2.36 -2.54
C THR A 19 16.11 1.81 -3.71
N ILE A 20 16.10 2.51 -4.85
CA ILE A 20 15.41 2.07 -6.06
C ILE A 20 16.00 0.76 -6.56
N CYS A 21 17.33 0.65 -6.66
CA CYS A 21 17.99 -0.59 -7.09
C CYS A 21 17.63 -1.77 -6.18
N LEU A 22 17.67 -1.60 -4.87
CA LEU A 22 17.33 -2.67 -3.92
C LEU A 22 15.87 -3.12 -4.02
N TYR A 23 14.95 -2.26 -4.47
CA TYR A 23 13.54 -2.60 -4.64
C TYR A 23 13.23 -3.16 -6.03
N VAL A 24 13.79 -2.54 -7.08
CA VAL A 24 13.52 -2.88 -8.47
C VAL A 24 14.19 -4.20 -8.86
N VAL A 25 15.42 -4.45 -8.41
CA VAL A 25 16.15 -5.69 -8.73
C VAL A 25 15.36 -6.95 -8.34
N PRO A 26 14.87 -7.13 -7.09
CA PRO A 26 14.11 -8.34 -6.74
C PRO A 26 12.78 -8.43 -7.48
N ILE A 27 12.13 -7.30 -7.80
CA ILE A 27 10.91 -7.31 -8.61
C ILE A 27 11.20 -7.80 -10.03
N LEU A 28 12.30 -7.33 -10.64
CA LEU A 28 12.74 -7.81 -11.95
C LEU A 28 13.14 -9.29 -11.93
N GLN A 29 13.72 -9.77 -10.83
CA GLN A 29 14.01 -11.20 -10.65
C GLN A 29 12.72 -12.02 -10.64
N VAL A 30 11.72 -11.63 -9.85
CA VAL A 30 10.42 -12.32 -9.81
C VAL A 30 9.72 -12.27 -11.18
N LEU A 31 9.81 -11.13 -11.87
CA LEU A 31 9.27 -11.00 -13.22
C LEU A 31 10.00 -11.91 -14.20
N ALA A 32 11.33 -11.99 -14.15
CA ALA A 32 12.10 -12.91 -14.99
C ALA A 32 11.70 -14.37 -14.72
N LEU A 33 11.57 -14.77 -13.45
CA LEU A 33 11.10 -16.11 -13.05
C LEU A 33 9.72 -16.43 -13.65
N SER A 34 8.82 -15.45 -13.72
CA SER A 34 7.49 -15.64 -14.34
C SER A 34 7.53 -16.04 -15.82
N PHE A 35 8.64 -15.78 -16.52
CA PHE A 35 8.84 -16.17 -17.92
C PHE A 35 9.76 -17.38 -18.09
N THR A 36 10.72 -17.57 -17.19
CA THR A 36 11.79 -18.57 -17.36
C THR A 36 11.43 -19.94 -16.79
N GLU A 37 10.58 -20.00 -15.77
CA GLU A 37 10.36 -21.21 -14.96
C GLU A 37 8.87 -21.62 -15.00
N PRO A 38 8.52 -22.92 -15.16
CA PRO A 38 9.37 -24.09 -15.33
C PRO A 38 9.96 -24.27 -16.75
N THR A 39 9.37 -23.64 -17.76
CA THR A 39 9.88 -23.60 -19.14
C THR A 39 9.79 -22.19 -19.70
N PHE A 40 10.76 -21.78 -20.50
CA PHE A 40 10.76 -20.44 -21.09
C PHE A 40 9.52 -20.21 -21.96
N GLY A 41 8.68 -19.24 -21.60
CA GLY A 41 7.50 -18.87 -22.39
C GLY A 41 6.41 -18.14 -21.63
N PHE A 42 5.24 -18.03 -22.25
CA PHE A 42 4.05 -17.36 -21.70
C PHE A 42 3.06 -18.33 -21.04
N GLY A 43 3.44 -19.60 -20.86
CA GLY A 43 2.56 -20.65 -20.32
C GLY A 43 1.97 -20.29 -18.96
N ASN A 44 2.79 -19.73 -18.07
CA ASN A 44 2.35 -19.26 -16.74
C ASN A 44 1.24 -18.21 -16.82
N TYR A 45 1.29 -17.31 -17.80
CA TYR A 45 0.26 -16.30 -18.00
C TYR A 45 -1.03 -16.91 -18.54
N VAL A 46 -0.94 -17.88 -19.46
CA VAL A 46 -2.11 -18.59 -19.98
C VAL A 46 -2.81 -19.37 -18.87
N GLU A 47 -2.07 -20.08 -18.03
CA GLU A 47 -2.61 -20.78 -16.86
C GLU A 47 -3.22 -19.82 -15.84
N MET A 48 -2.57 -18.66 -15.62
CA MET A 48 -3.07 -17.61 -14.73
C MET A 48 -4.45 -17.09 -15.15
N PHE A 49 -4.67 -16.86 -16.45
CA PHE A 49 -5.96 -16.42 -16.98
C PHE A 49 -6.98 -17.56 -17.13
N GLY A 50 -6.53 -18.81 -17.29
CA GLY A 50 -7.39 -19.99 -17.35
C GLY A 50 -7.90 -20.48 -15.98
N SER A 51 -7.23 -20.11 -14.89
CA SER A 51 -7.57 -20.55 -13.55
C SER A 51 -8.77 -19.79 -12.95
N ALA A 52 -9.87 -20.51 -12.76
CA ALA A 52 -11.06 -19.98 -12.08
C ALA A 52 -10.78 -19.55 -10.62
N ALA A 53 -9.77 -20.15 -9.96
CA ALA A 53 -9.38 -19.78 -8.61
C ALA A 53 -8.72 -18.39 -8.57
N ILE A 54 -7.78 -18.14 -9.48
CA ILE A 54 -7.09 -16.84 -9.59
C ILE A 54 -8.08 -15.74 -9.96
N GLY A 55 -8.97 -15.99 -10.93
CA GLY A 55 -10.03 -15.05 -11.29
C GLY A 55 -10.96 -14.73 -10.11
N ARG A 56 -11.30 -15.71 -9.27
CA ARG A 56 -12.10 -15.51 -8.06
C ARG A 56 -11.37 -14.64 -7.03
N VAL A 57 -10.09 -14.88 -6.81
CA VAL A 57 -9.27 -14.07 -5.89
C VAL A 57 -9.22 -12.62 -6.38
N VAL A 58 -8.88 -12.38 -7.65
CA VAL A 58 -8.81 -11.03 -8.23
C VAL A 58 -10.17 -10.31 -8.10
N ARG A 59 -11.27 -10.98 -8.46
CA ARG A 59 -12.62 -10.42 -8.34
C ARG A 59 -12.97 -10.08 -6.90
N THR A 60 -12.66 -10.96 -5.95
CA THR A 60 -12.94 -10.75 -4.53
C THR A 60 -12.14 -9.56 -4.00
N THR A 61 -10.84 -9.50 -4.30
CA THR A 61 -9.97 -8.39 -3.89
C THR A 61 -10.45 -7.06 -4.48
N MET A 62 -10.84 -7.03 -5.76
CA MET A 62 -11.40 -5.83 -6.38
C MET A 62 -12.72 -5.36 -5.75
N ILE A 63 -13.64 -6.28 -5.47
CA ILE A 63 -14.92 -5.93 -4.84
C ILE A 63 -14.67 -5.44 -3.41
N VAL A 64 -13.87 -6.16 -2.63
CA VAL A 64 -13.56 -5.81 -1.24
C VAL A 64 -12.84 -4.47 -1.18
N SER A 65 -11.85 -4.21 -2.04
CA SER A 65 -11.14 -2.93 -2.06
C SER A 65 -12.07 -1.79 -2.46
N ALA A 66 -12.88 -1.95 -3.51
CA ALA A 66 -13.82 -0.92 -3.96
C ALA A 66 -14.86 -0.58 -2.89
N VAL A 67 -15.50 -1.58 -2.30
CA VAL A 67 -16.49 -1.39 -1.22
C VAL A 67 -15.83 -0.72 -0.01
N THR A 68 -14.65 -1.18 0.39
CA THR A 68 -13.91 -0.60 1.53
C THR A 68 -13.53 0.85 1.25
N THR A 69 -13.07 1.18 0.03
CA THR A 69 -12.75 2.56 -0.36
C THR A 69 -13.97 3.47 -0.25
N VAL A 70 -15.12 3.06 -0.80
CA VAL A 70 -16.36 3.85 -0.74
C VAL A 70 -16.79 4.06 0.71
N LEU A 71 -16.86 2.99 1.51
CA LEU A 71 -17.23 3.09 2.92
C LEU A 71 -16.27 3.99 3.70
N THR A 72 -14.95 3.85 3.45
CA THR A 72 -13.93 4.66 4.10
C THR A 72 -14.09 6.13 3.75
N ILE A 73 -14.35 6.47 2.48
CA ILE A 73 -14.57 7.86 2.06
C ILE A 73 -15.78 8.46 2.79
N VAL A 74 -16.90 7.73 2.83
CA VAL A 74 -18.14 8.20 3.48
C VAL A 74 -17.91 8.43 4.97
N VAL A 75 -17.36 7.43 5.67
CA VAL A 75 -17.11 7.52 7.12
C VAL A 75 -16.08 8.61 7.43
N SER A 76 -14.98 8.66 6.68
CA SER A 76 -13.92 9.64 6.88
C SER A 76 -14.40 11.06 6.61
N TYR A 77 -15.30 11.26 5.65
CA TYR A 77 -15.92 12.56 5.39
C TYR A 77 -16.79 13.01 6.57
N VAL A 78 -17.62 12.12 7.13
CA VAL A 78 -18.42 12.43 8.33
C VAL A 78 -17.53 12.81 9.51
N VAL A 79 -16.45 12.05 9.73
CA VAL A 79 -15.48 12.34 10.80
C VAL A 79 -14.76 13.68 10.55
N ALA A 80 -14.35 13.96 9.32
CA ALA A 80 -13.70 15.22 8.96
C ALA A 80 -14.65 16.42 9.15
N PHE A 81 -15.92 16.28 8.77
CA PHE A 81 -16.94 17.30 8.99
C PHE A 81 -17.14 17.58 10.49
N ALA A 82 -17.23 16.52 11.31
CA ALA A 82 -17.34 16.67 12.76
C ALA A 82 -16.10 17.36 13.35
N LEU A 83 -14.90 17.00 12.91
CA LEU A 83 -13.63 17.57 13.38
C LEU A 83 -13.52 19.08 13.15
N VAL A 84 -14.06 19.60 12.03
CA VAL A 84 -14.03 21.04 11.72
C VAL A 84 -14.92 21.84 12.68
N HIS A 85 -16.02 21.25 13.17
CA HIS A 85 -16.97 21.91 14.07
C HIS A 85 -16.62 21.74 15.57
N MET A 86 -15.58 20.97 15.89
CA MET A 86 -15.18 20.71 17.28
C MET A 86 -14.35 21.85 17.90
N ARG A 87 -14.44 22.00 19.22
CA ARG A 87 -13.58 22.89 20.00
C ARG A 87 -12.11 22.43 19.92
N PRO A 88 -11.11 23.33 20.00
CA PRO A 88 -9.69 22.99 19.78
C PRO A 88 -9.12 21.88 20.68
N ALA A 89 -9.61 21.75 21.91
CA ALA A 89 -9.18 20.68 22.83
C ALA A 89 -9.70 19.30 22.38
N ALA A 90 -11.00 19.19 22.06
CA ALA A 90 -11.61 17.95 21.59
C ALA A 90 -11.03 17.51 20.23
N ARG A 91 -10.78 18.46 19.32
CA ARG A 91 -10.15 18.19 18.02
C ARG A 91 -8.78 17.52 18.14
N ARG A 92 -7.93 17.96 19.09
CA ARG A 92 -6.61 17.35 19.32
C ARG A 92 -6.72 15.88 19.75
N VAL A 93 -7.64 15.58 20.67
CA VAL A 93 -7.87 14.20 21.14
C VAL A 93 -8.42 13.32 20.03
N ALA A 94 -9.38 13.83 19.25
CA ALA A 94 -9.96 13.10 18.14
C ALA A 94 -8.93 12.80 17.03
N LEU A 95 -8.06 13.76 16.69
CA LEU A 95 -6.94 13.53 15.75
C LEU A 95 -5.95 12.49 16.27
N PHE A 96 -5.66 12.52 17.58
CA PHE A 96 -4.81 11.50 18.21
C PHE A 96 -5.43 10.10 18.06
N MET A 97 -6.73 9.95 18.35
CA MET A 97 -7.43 8.66 18.17
C MET A 97 -7.41 8.15 16.73
N VAL A 98 -7.48 9.04 15.72
CA VAL A 98 -7.34 8.65 14.30
C VAL A 98 -5.94 8.15 13.98
N MET A 99 -4.91 8.67 14.64
CA MET A 99 -3.54 8.21 14.45
C MET A 99 -3.28 6.86 15.13
N VAL A 100 -3.87 6.56 16.29
CA VAL A 100 -3.66 5.28 17.01
C VAL A 100 -3.68 4.04 16.12
N PRO A 101 -4.70 3.79 15.26
CA PRO A 101 -4.75 2.58 14.44
C PRO A 101 -3.64 2.48 13.39
N PHE A 102 -2.93 3.58 13.08
CA PHE A 102 -1.76 3.56 12.22
C PHE A 102 -0.54 2.90 12.90
N TRP A 103 -0.44 2.99 14.23
CA TRP A 103 0.66 2.42 15.01
C TRP A 103 0.43 0.96 15.39
N VAL A 104 -0.82 0.48 15.24
CA VAL A 104 -1.16 -0.91 15.55
C VAL A 104 -0.79 -1.81 14.38
N SER A 105 0.03 -2.83 14.66
CA SER A 105 0.41 -3.86 13.69
C SER A 105 -0.81 -4.52 13.06
N VAL A 106 -0.73 -4.80 11.75
CA VAL A 106 -1.77 -5.51 10.98
C VAL A 106 -2.12 -6.85 11.63
N LEU A 107 -1.14 -7.55 12.21
CA LEU A 107 -1.38 -8.83 12.87
C LEU A 107 -2.27 -8.68 14.11
N VAL A 108 -2.01 -7.69 14.95
CA VAL A 108 -2.81 -7.41 16.16
C VAL A 108 -4.24 -7.08 15.76
N ARG A 109 -4.42 -6.25 14.73
CA ARG A 109 -5.74 -5.94 14.18
C ARG A 109 -6.42 -7.21 13.69
N ALA A 110 -5.75 -8.07 12.93
CA ALA A 110 -6.34 -9.30 12.39
C ALA A 110 -6.77 -10.28 13.49
N PHE A 111 -5.92 -10.51 14.49
CA PHE A 111 -6.25 -11.43 15.59
C PHE A 111 -7.36 -10.91 16.51
N ALA A 112 -7.44 -9.59 16.73
CA ALA A 112 -8.48 -8.99 17.56
C ALA A 112 -9.91 -9.19 17.03
N TRP A 113 -10.09 -9.51 15.74
CA TRP A 113 -11.39 -9.86 15.16
C TRP A 113 -11.70 -11.35 15.20
N ILE A 114 -10.67 -12.20 15.35
CA ILE A 114 -10.80 -13.67 15.29
C ILE A 114 -11.04 -14.28 16.68
N THR A 115 -10.55 -13.62 17.74
CA THR A 115 -10.80 -13.98 19.15
C THR A 115 -12.17 -13.51 19.61
#